data_AF-A0A7C5G044-F1
#
_entry.id   AF-A0A7C5G044-F1
#
_cell.length_a   1.000
_cell.length_b   1.000
_cell.length_c   1.000
_cell.angle_alpha   90.00
_cell.angle_beta   90.00
_cell.angle_gamma   90.00
#
_symmetry.space_group_name_H-M   'P 1'
#
loop_
_entity.id
_entity.type
_entity.pdbx_description
1 polymer ?
#
loop_
_entity_poly.entity_id
_entity_poly.type
_entity_poly.pdbx_seq_one_letter_code
_entity_poly.pdbx_strand_id
1 'polypeptide(L)'
;MKLRIALAELLLLLLPLAYAQATDGVQANVFPKPSAFGGVLVQLGWYNQSQAWFFCAATNSISFTGSRLVGPQLTLTPKLSSALTPRAPMGDIAARPVYMVANFQNPPVFSSAPGQASYSALWQVYTVTWKRGVTPRPITDADPASPANPTGLPDASEADIVATQVVLDCPILVLGPLSQPKTSNPPNYIIPQSPFTDPFVRAVFLPVWLVYCQNPVTKRVEERFTLITDAADPGLASVLGANLAPGLLNVPDEDTSDFYVMREPKPVAQLPILSDCPTGPGPSNFNFGYSPVMRYVILGRNIPPSTLIKTPDLVDHLLFTGGLILLKDDQRINASAESAL
;
A
#
# COMPACT_ATOMS: atom_id res chain seq x y z
N MET A 1 -6.04 -68.70 30.27
CA MET A 1 -5.50 -68.44 31.62
C MET A 1 -4.24 -67.60 31.47
N LYS A 2 -4.25 -66.36 32.00
CA LYS A 2 -3.13 -65.39 32.16
C LYS A 2 -2.57 -64.83 30.84
N LEU A 3 -2.87 -63.60 30.39
CA LEU A 3 -2.77 -62.26 31.02
C LEU A 3 -1.39 -62.02 31.63
N ARG A 4 -0.53 -61.23 30.96
CA ARG A 4 -0.07 -59.90 31.43
C ARG A 4 1.17 -59.36 30.68
N ILE A 5 1.04 -58.07 30.31
CA ILE A 5 2.08 -57.02 30.26
C ILE A 5 3.00 -56.98 29.03
N ALA A 6 2.62 -56.15 28.06
CA ALA A 6 3.47 -55.08 27.50
C ALA A 6 2.56 -54.06 26.80
N LEU A 7 1.74 -53.37 27.60
CA LEU A 7 0.87 -52.27 27.18
C LEU A 7 1.40 -51.01 27.89
N ALA A 8 2.55 -50.49 27.45
CA ALA A 8 3.16 -49.30 28.07
C ALA A 8 4.09 -48.46 27.18
N GLU A 9 4.26 -48.75 25.88
CA GLU A 9 5.10 -47.89 25.00
C GLU A 9 4.45 -47.47 23.68
N LEU A 10 3.18 -47.81 23.45
CA LEU A 10 2.47 -47.45 22.21
C LEU A 10 1.26 -46.56 22.48
N LEU A 11 1.41 -45.59 23.39
CA LEU A 11 0.33 -44.64 23.71
C LEU A 11 0.89 -43.27 24.13
N LEU A 12 1.71 -42.65 23.27
CA LEU A 12 2.11 -41.26 23.42
C LEU A 12 2.23 -40.50 22.09
N LEU A 13 1.39 -40.85 21.10
CA LEU A 13 1.36 -40.18 19.78
C LEU A 13 -0.07 -39.96 19.22
N LEU A 14 -1.02 -39.64 20.09
CA LEU A 14 -2.33 -39.07 19.76
C LEU A 14 -2.52 -37.91 20.75
N LEU A 15 -2.67 -36.62 20.46
CA LEU A 15 -3.09 -35.78 19.32
C LEU A 15 -2.63 -34.34 19.71
N PRO A 16 -2.41 -33.37 18.78
CA PRO A 16 -3.40 -32.93 17.81
C PRO A 16 -2.87 -33.10 16.38
N LEU A 17 -3.61 -33.70 15.44
CA LEU A 17 -4.60 -32.98 14.61
C LEU A 17 -4.29 -31.48 14.53
N ALA A 18 -3.06 -31.18 14.14
CA ALA A 18 -2.74 -29.92 13.52
C ALA A 18 -3.69 -29.77 12.32
N TYR A 19 -4.41 -28.67 12.35
CA TYR A 19 -5.10 -28.05 11.24
C TYR A 19 -4.17 -28.02 10.01
N ALA A 20 -4.14 -29.12 9.25
CA ALA A 20 -3.81 -29.08 7.86
C ALA A 20 -5.09 -28.60 7.16
N GLN A 21 -5.39 -27.31 7.29
CA GLN A 21 -6.15 -26.68 6.24
C GLN A 21 -5.28 -26.79 5.00
N ALA A 22 -5.84 -27.43 3.98
CA ALA A 22 -5.40 -27.33 2.61
C ALA A 22 -5.33 -25.85 2.25
N THR A 23 -4.20 -25.23 2.52
CA THR A 23 -3.74 -24.11 1.72
C THR A 23 -3.16 -24.78 0.50
N ASP A 24 -3.78 -24.58 -0.66
CA ASP A 24 -3.09 -24.74 -1.93
C ASP A 24 -1.69 -24.17 -1.75
N GLY A 25 -0.66 -24.93 -2.17
CA GLY A 25 0.75 -24.62 -1.92
C GLY A 25 1.20 -23.29 -2.53
N VAL A 26 0.79 -22.18 -1.91
CA VAL A 26 1.23 -20.83 -2.23
C VAL A 26 2.72 -20.80 -1.92
N GLN A 27 3.51 -20.74 -2.99
CA GLN A 27 4.96 -20.75 -2.94
C GLN A 27 5.49 -19.54 -2.16
N ALA A 28 5.73 -19.71 -0.86
CA ALA A 28 6.42 -18.73 -0.03
C ALA A 28 7.84 -18.39 -0.53
N ASN A 29 8.42 -19.19 -1.43
CA ASN A 29 9.78 -19.03 -1.97
C ASN A 29 9.92 -18.00 -3.11
N VAL A 30 8.87 -17.26 -3.47
CA VAL A 30 8.91 -16.35 -4.64
C VAL A 30 9.05 -14.88 -4.26
N PHE A 31 8.82 -14.53 -3.00
CA PHE A 31 8.81 -13.14 -2.55
C PHE A 31 10.22 -12.65 -2.26
N PRO A 32 10.66 -11.50 -2.81
CA PRO A 32 11.96 -10.96 -2.52
C PRO A 32 12.01 -10.61 -1.04
N LYS A 33 13.06 -11.05 -0.35
CA LYS A 33 13.34 -10.56 1.00
C LYS A 33 13.59 -9.04 0.93
N PRO A 34 13.17 -8.26 1.94
CA PRO A 34 13.55 -6.86 1.99
C PRO A 34 15.05 -6.67 1.93
N SER A 35 15.48 -5.61 1.28
CA SER A 35 16.90 -5.25 1.14
C SER A 35 17.42 -4.51 2.38
N ALA A 36 16.57 -3.73 3.04
CA ALA A 36 16.88 -2.98 4.25
C ALA A 36 15.60 -2.57 4.99
N PHE A 37 15.73 -1.71 6.00
CA PHE A 37 14.64 -0.95 6.60
C PHE A 37 14.89 0.55 6.39
N GLY A 38 13.83 1.29 6.06
CA GLY A 38 13.84 2.75 5.89
C GLY A 38 12.91 3.43 6.89
N GLY A 39 13.31 4.59 7.40
CA GLY A 39 12.46 5.41 8.26
C GLY A 39 11.54 6.30 7.42
N VAL A 40 10.23 6.18 7.60
CA VAL A 40 9.22 6.99 6.91
C VAL A 40 8.61 7.98 7.88
N LEU A 41 8.65 9.27 7.54
CA LEU A 41 7.98 10.30 8.32
C LEU A 41 6.46 10.22 8.13
N VAL A 42 5.72 10.20 9.23
CA VAL A 42 4.27 10.09 9.23
C VAL A 42 3.58 11.37 9.68
N GLN A 43 2.39 11.57 9.14
CA GLN A 43 1.47 12.64 9.47
C GLN A 43 0.33 12.12 10.32
N LEU A 44 -0.22 12.99 11.17
CA LEU A 44 -1.41 12.69 11.94
C LEU A 44 -2.66 12.98 11.10
N GLY A 45 -3.61 12.07 11.14
CA GLY A 45 -5.00 12.21 10.70
C GLY A 45 -5.93 11.54 11.71
N TRP A 46 -7.20 11.40 11.33
CA TRP A 46 -8.24 10.79 12.14
C TRP A 46 -8.97 9.69 11.38
N TYR A 47 -9.34 8.65 12.11
CA TYR A 47 -10.26 7.62 11.65
C TYR A 47 -11.10 7.18 12.86
N ASN A 48 -12.43 7.29 12.78
CA ASN A 48 -13.36 6.89 13.84
C ASN A 48 -12.90 7.32 15.24
N GLN A 49 -12.66 8.63 15.41
CA GLN A 49 -12.20 9.28 16.64
C GLN A 49 -10.82 8.83 17.16
N SER A 50 -10.14 7.93 16.44
CA SER A 50 -8.80 7.45 16.74
C SER A 50 -7.77 8.12 15.84
N GLN A 51 -6.55 8.30 16.35
CA GLN A 51 -5.44 8.81 15.55
C GLN A 51 -5.15 7.83 14.41
N ALA A 52 -4.89 8.35 13.21
CA ALA A 52 -4.40 7.59 12.07
C ALA A 52 -3.09 8.21 11.60
N TRP A 53 -2.01 7.44 11.60
CA TRP A 53 -0.70 7.88 11.14
C TRP A 53 -0.48 7.37 9.74
N PHE A 54 -0.26 8.28 8.80
CA PHE A 54 -0.15 7.97 7.39
C PHE A 54 1.06 8.66 6.78
N PHE A 55 1.51 8.21 5.62
CA PHE A 55 2.39 8.99 4.76
C PHE A 55 1.76 9.10 3.38
N CYS A 56 2.22 10.03 2.55
CA CYS A 56 1.72 10.21 1.20
C CYS A 56 2.88 10.25 0.23
N ALA A 57 2.75 9.54 -0.89
CA ALA A 57 3.83 9.41 -1.87
C ALA A 57 3.51 10.03 -3.22
N ALA A 58 2.22 10.09 -3.60
CA ALA A 58 1.80 10.54 -4.92
C ALA A 58 0.43 11.22 -4.94
N THR A 59 0.18 11.99 -6.00
CA THR A 59 -1.11 12.63 -6.28
C THR A 59 -1.31 12.83 -7.77
N ASN A 60 -2.56 12.83 -8.25
CA ASN A 60 -2.87 13.27 -9.61
C ASN A 60 -2.88 14.80 -9.79
N SER A 61 -2.72 15.58 -8.72
CA SER A 61 -2.91 17.03 -8.76
C SER A 61 -1.62 17.79 -8.50
N ILE A 62 -1.21 18.62 -9.47
CA ILE A 62 -0.04 19.49 -9.33
C ILE A 62 -0.14 20.42 -8.12
N SER A 63 -1.34 20.88 -7.75
CA SER A 63 -1.54 21.75 -6.59
C SER A 63 -1.35 21.04 -5.25
N PHE A 64 -1.36 19.71 -5.24
CA PHE A 64 -1.09 18.89 -4.06
C PHE A 64 0.35 18.37 -4.01
N THR A 65 1.14 18.52 -5.08
CA THR A 65 2.57 18.11 -5.09
C THR A 65 3.43 18.91 -4.09
N GLY A 66 2.98 20.10 -3.69
CA GLY A 66 3.60 20.90 -2.64
C GLY A 66 2.57 21.55 -1.72
N SER A 67 2.92 21.70 -0.45
CA SER A 67 2.34 22.65 0.53
C SER A 67 1.00 22.35 1.24
N ARG A 68 0.27 21.27 0.98
CA ARG A 68 -0.95 20.94 1.77
C ARG A 68 -0.79 19.85 2.83
N LEU A 69 0.22 19.00 2.68
CA LEU A 69 0.54 17.94 3.62
C LEU A 69 1.98 18.11 4.07
N VAL A 70 2.27 17.86 5.36
CA VAL A 70 3.61 18.04 5.93
C VAL A 70 4.43 16.80 5.62
N GLY A 71 5.43 16.90 4.75
CA GLY A 71 6.23 15.74 4.36
C GLY A 71 7.00 15.95 3.06
N PRO A 72 7.53 14.86 2.45
CA PRO A 72 8.15 14.92 1.13
C PRO A 72 7.17 15.43 0.08
N GLN A 73 7.70 16.03 -1.00
CA GLN A 73 6.88 16.44 -2.14
C GLN A 73 6.21 15.21 -2.77
N LEU A 74 4.89 15.27 -2.95
CA LEU A 74 4.16 14.16 -3.58
C LEU A 74 4.55 14.07 -5.05
N THR A 75 4.84 12.86 -5.51
CA THR A 75 5.09 12.58 -6.93
C THR A 75 3.83 12.84 -7.75
N LEU A 76 3.92 13.64 -8.81
CA LEU A 76 2.80 13.84 -9.72
C LEU A 76 2.54 12.56 -10.52
N THR A 77 1.37 11.96 -10.35
CA THR A 77 0.95 10.70 -10.98
C THR A 77 -0.46 10.85 -11.56
N PRO A 78 -0.59 11.33 -12.81
CA PRO A 78 -1.90 11.56 -13.42
C PRO A 78 -2.79 10.31 -13.48
N LYS A 79 -2.21 9.12 -13.61
CA LYS A 79 -2.91 7.82 -13.59
C LYS A 79 -3.78 7.60 -12.37
N LEU A 80 -3.46 8.22 -11.21
CA LEU A 80 -4.30 8.11 -10.02
C LEU A 80 -5.73 8.64 -10.22
N SER A 81 -5.99 9.44 -11.26
CA SER A 81 -7.35 9.88 -11.60
C SER A 81 -8.29 8.70 -11.91
N SER A 82 -7.75 7.57 -12.39
CA SER A 82 -8.54 6.37 -12.66
C SER A 82 -9.12 5.73 -11.42
N ALA A 83 -8.57 6.02 -10.23
CA ALA A 83 -9.10 5.53 -8.97
C ALA A 83 -10.51 6.06 -8.65
N LEU A 84 -10.97 7.09 -9.39
CA LEU A 84 -12.35 7.61 -9.34
C LEU A 84 -13.28 6.98 -10.38
N THR A 85 -12.76 6.08 -11.22
CA THR A 85 -13.53 5.38 -12.25
C THR A 85 -13.63 3.90 -11.86
N PRO A 86 -14.84 3.32 -11.86
CA PRO A 86 -14.99 1.88 -11.62
C PRO A 86 -14.26 1.05 -12.68
N ARG A 87 -13.56 0.00 -12.26
CA ARG A 87 -12.91 -0.96 -13.18
C ARG A 87 -13.90 -1.68 -14.10
N ALA A 88 -15.12 -1.91 -13.63
CA ALA A 88 -16.21 -2.49 -14.39
C ALA A 88 -17.46 -1.60 -14.31
N PRO A 89 -18.35 -1.61 -15.31
CA PRO A 89 -19.61 -0.88 -15.23
C PRO A 89 -20.38 -1.21 -13.94
N MET A 90 -20.80 -0.18 -13.20
CA MET A 90 -21.46 -0.29 -11.89
C MET A 90 -20.60 -0.90 -10.76
N GLY A 91 -19.29 -1.06 -10.96
CA GLY A 91 -18.37 -1.48 -9.92
C GLY A 91 -18.04 -0.38 -8.91
N ASP A 92 -17.35 -0.77 -7.85
CA ASP A 92 -16.77 0.17 -6.90
C ASP A 92 -15.59 0.92 -7.52
N ILE A 93 -15.39 2.16 -7.09
CA ILE A 93 -14.16 2.91 -7.35
C ILE A 93 -13.05 2.47 -6.39
N ALA A 94 -11.79 2.71 -6.77
CA ALA A 94 -10.64 2.34 -5.93
C ALA A 94 -10.39 3.34 -4.79
N ALA A 95 -10.66 4.62 -5.02
CA ALA A 95 -10.42 5.66 -4.02
C ALA A 95 -11.55 5.72 -2.96
N ARG A 96 -11.18 5.98 -1.71
CA ARG A 96 -12.14 6.23 -0.63
C ARG A 96 -12.10 7.71 -0.18
N PRO A 97 -13.18 8.26 0.40
CA PRO A 97 -13.16 9.64 0.86
C PRO A 97 -12.09 9.91 1.93
N VAL A 98 -11.33 11.00 1.74
CA VAL A 98 -10.60 11.68 2.81
C VAL A 98 -11.08 13.12 2.90
N TYR A 99 -11.48 13.54 4.10
CA TYR A 99 -12.02 14.87 4.33
C TYR A 99 -10.92 15.80 4.81
N MET A 100 -10.75 16.93 4.12
CA MET A 100 -9.77 17.97 4.44
C MET A 100 -10.50 19.29 4.65
N VAL A 101 -10.30 19.89 5.83
CA VAL A 101 -10.97 21.14 6.18
C VAL A 101 -10.18 22.32 5.63
N ALA A 102 -10.83 23.19 4.85
CA ALA A 102 -10.16 24.26 4.10
C ALA A 102 -9.91 25.53 4.92
N ASN A 103 -10.79 25.83 5.88
CA ASN A 103 -10.83 27.11 6.59
C ASN A 103 -10.76 26.97 8.12
N PHE A 104 -10.31 25.82 8.60
CA PHE A 104 -10.13 25.52 10.02
C PHE A 104 -9.04 24.44 10.16
N GLN A 105 -8.18 24.56 11.18
CA GLN A 105 -7.09 23.60 11.37
C GLN A 105 -7.65 22.26 11.85
N ASN A 106 -7.73 21.30 10.93
CA ASN A 106 -8.15 19.94 11.23
C ASN A 106 -7.27 18.98 10.41
N PRO A 107 -6.65 17.97 11.05
CA PRO A 107 -6.01 16.89 10.31
C PRO A 107 -6.97 16.19 9.36
N PRO A 108 -6.49 15.52 8.30
CA PRO A 108 -7.35 14.74 7.41
C PRO A 108 -8.15 13.69 8.16
N VAL A 109 -9.41 13.47 7.74
CA VAL A 109 -10.30 12.45 8.32
C VAL A 109 -10.56 11.39 7.27
N PHE A 110 -10.15 10.16 7.55
CA PHE A 110 -10.26 9.03 6.64
C PHE A 110 -11.60 8.31 6.83
N SER A 111 -12.23 7.90 5.73
CA SER A 111 -13.52 7.18 5.79
C SER A 111 -13.40 5.68 6.02
N SER A 112 -12.18 5.14 5.98
CA SER A 112 -11.91 3.72 6.20
C SER A 112 -10.51 3.56 6.80
N ALA A 113 -10.20 2.37 7.27
CA ALA A 113 -8.87 2.05 7.77
C ALA A 113 -8.53 0.59 7.48
N PRO A 114 -7.25 0.21 7.48
CA PRO A 114 -6.90 -1.12 7.00
C PRO A 114 -7.37 -2.20 7.98
N GLY A 115 -7.61 -3.39 7.45
CA GLY A 115 -8.40 -4.42 8.10
C GLY A 115 -9.90 -4.35 7.78
N GLN A 116 -10.35 -3.35 7.03
CA GLN A 116 -11.72 -3.25 6.52
C GLN A 116 -11.82 -3.63 5.06
N ALA A 117 -12.97 -4.20 4.67
CA ALA A 117 -13.26 -4.55 3.28
C ALA A 117 -13.29 -3.33 2.35
N SER A 118 -13.67 -2.16 2.88
CA SER A 118 -13.73 -0.91 2.13
C SER A 118 -12.36 -0.22 1.99
N TYR A 119 -11.33 -0.66 2.71
CA TYR A 119 -10.07 0.07 2.75
C TYR A 119 -9.33 0.09 1.41
N SER A 120 -8.73 1.24 1.14
CA SER A 120 -7.81 1.50 0.05
C SER A 120 -6.75 2.48 0.54
N ALA A 121 -5.54 2.40 -0.01
CA ALA A 121 -4.52 3.42 0.21
C ALA A 121 -4.74 4.67 -0.66
N LEU A 122 -5.70 4.62 -1.59
CA LEU A 122 -6.05 5.71 -2.48
C LEU A 122 -7.22 6.50 -1.92
N TRP A 123 -7.08 7.82 -1.91
CA TRP A 123 -8.05 8.70 -1.28
C TRP A 123 -8.52 9.80 -2.21
N GLN A 124 -9.83 9.93 -2.39
CA GLN A 124 -10.45 11.09 -3.02
C GLN A 124 -10.56 12.21 -1.99
N VAL A 125 -10.03 13.38 -2.31
CA VAL A 125 -10.12 14.53 -1.41
C VAL A 125 -11.53 15.11 -1.46
N TYR A 126 -12.16 15.19 -0.30
CA TYR A 126 -13.38 15.95 -0.04
C TYR A 126 -12.99 17.21 0.74
N THR A 127 -13.35 18.37 0.22
CA THR A 127 -13.08 19.64 0.88
C THR A 127 -14.26 20.01 1.78
N VAL A 128 -13.99 20.22 3.07
CA VAL A 128 -14.98 20.70 4.04
C VAL A 128 -14.73 22.17 4.32
N THR A 129 -15.74 23.02 4.10
CA THR A 129 -15.65 24.46 4.34
C THR A 129 -16.76 24.89 5.29
N TRP A 130 -16.40 25.30 6.51
CA TRP A 130 -17.36 25.81 7.48
C TRP A 130 -18.03 27.10 6.96
N LYS A 131 -19.34 27.21 7.11
CA LYS A 131 -20.10 28.38 6.66
C LYS A 131 -19.82 29.59 7.54
N ARG A 132 -19.96 30.78 6.95
CA ARG A 132 -19.78 32.04 7.68
C ARG A 132 -20.81 32.15 8.82
N GLY A 133 -20.35 32.48 10.01
CA GLY A 133 -21.20 32.64 11.20
C GLY A 133 -21.42 31.34 11.98
N VAL A 134 -20.97 30.20 11.46
CA VAL A 134 -20.91 28.92 12.21
C VAL A 134 -19.57 28.86 12.94
N THR A 135 -19.58 28.43 14.20
CA THR A 135 -18.35 28.17 14.96
C THR A 135 -17.80 26.80 14.55
N PRO A 136 -16.62 26.72 13.90
CA PRO A 136 -16.04 25.44 13.53
C PRO A 136 -15.76 24.55 14.74
N ARG A 137 -15.96 23.25 14.58
CA ARG A 137 -15.60 22.22 15.57
C ARG A 137 -14.65 21.19 14.97
N PRO A 138 -13.82 20.51 15.79
CA PRO A 138 -12.99 19.41 15.31
C PRO A 138 -13.83 18.30 14.69
N ILE A 139 -13.32 17.76 13.58
CA ILE A 139 -13.86 16.58 12.91
C ILE A 139 -12.83 15.47 13.07
N THR A 140 -13.23 14.36 13.68
CA THR A 140 -12.37 13.19 13.90
C THR A 140 -13.02 11.90 13.40
N ASP A 141 -14.22 12.00 12.84
CA ASP A 141 -14.99 10.88 12.32
C ASP A 141 -15.65 11.27 10.99
N ALA A 142 -15.61 10.34 10.04
CA ALA A 142 -16.18 10.51 8.71
C ALA A 142 -17.68 10.19 8.69
N ASP A 143 -18.23 9.59 9.75
CA ASP A 143 -19.67 9.42 9.90
C ASP A 143 -20.36 10.76 10.21
N PRO A 144 -21.64 10.95 9.85
CA PRO A 144 -22.37 12.19 10.13
C PRO A 144 -22.41 12.54 11.62
N ALA A 145 -22.36 13.83 11.91
CA ALA A 145 -22.48 14.32 13.27
C ALA A 145 -23.84 13.96 13.88
N SER A 146 -23.83 13.59 15.15
CA SER A 146 -25.03 13.30 15.95
C SER A 146 -24.73 13.57 17.42
N PRO A 147 -25.74 13.55 18.33
CA PRO A 147 -25.46 13.64 19.76
C PRO A 147 -24.51 12.55 20.28
N ALA A 148 -24.49 11.37 19.65
CA ALA A 148 -23.57 10.28 19.97
C ALA A 148 -22.21 10.40 19.24
N ASN A 149 -22.14 11.20 18.17
CA ASN A 149 -20.95 11.48 17.38
C ASN A 149 -20.76 12.99 17.18
N PRO A 150 -20.44 13.76 18.22
CA PRO A 150 -20.33 15.22 18.13
C PRO A 150 -19.14 15.69 17.28
N THR A 151 -18.21 14.80 16.95
CA THR A 151 -17.02 15.05 16.11
C THR A 151 -17.14 14.44 14.71
N GLY A 152 -18.33 13.98 14.32
CA GLY A 152 -18.65 13.54 12.97
C GLY A 152 -18.75 14.69 11.97
N LEU A 153 -18.94 14.35 10.70
CA LEU A 153 -19.06 15.33 9.62
C LEU A 153 -20.23 16.30 9.85
N PRO A 154 -20.00 17.60 9.65
CA PRO A 154 -21.07 18.60 9.72
C PRO A 154 -22.15 18.36 8.67
N ASP A 155 -23.37 18.76 8.99
CA ASP A 155 -24.46 18.76 8.02
C ASP A 155 -24.38 19.97 7.06
N ALA A 156 -25.28 19.99 6.07
CA ALA A 156 -25.32 21.03 5.05
C ALA A 156 -25.71 22.42 5.59
N SER A 157 -26.19 22.56 6.82
CA SER A 157 -26.44 23.85 7.47
C SER A 157 -25.17 24.44 8.10
N GLU A 158 -24.23 23.58 8.51
CA GLU A 158 -22.98 23.95 9.18
C GLU A 158 -21.82 24.20 8.19
N ALA A 159 -21.69 23.35 7.16
CA ALA A 159 -20.56 23.38 6.23
C ALA A 159 -20.95 22.95 4.81
N ASP A 160 -20.14 23.36 3.84
CA ASP A 160 -20.18 22.83 2.49
C ASP A 160 -19.12 21.72 2.35
N ILE A 161 -19.55 20.53 1.92
CA ILE A 161 -18.69 19.37 1.69
C ILE A 161 -18.69 19.06 0.19
N VAL A 162 -17.53 19.19 -0.46
CA VAL A 162 -17.42 19.07 -1.91
C VAL A 162 -16.37 18.02 -2.27
N ALA A 163 -16.79 16.97 -2.98
CA ALA A 163 -15.88 16.01 -3.59
C ALA A 163 -15.04 16.68 -4.68
N THR A 164 -13.74 16.43 -4.69
CA THR A 164 -12.83 16.94 -5.73
C THR A 164 -12.39 15.82 -6.66
N GLN A 165 -11.75 16.16 -7.77
CA GLN A 165 -11.10 15.18 -8.65
C GLN A 165 -9.67 14.85 -8.20
N VAL A 166 -9.26 15.29 -7.00
CA VAL A 166 -7.92 15.03 -6.47
C VAL A 166 -7.89 13.67 -5.80
N VAL A 167 -6.95 12.84 -6.23
CA VAL A 167 -6.62 11.56 -5.63
C VAL A 167 -5.23 11.64 -5.00
N LEU A 168 -5.12 11.08 -3.81
CA LEU A 168 -3.87 10.93 -3.07
C LEU A 168 -3.57 9.45 -2.86
N ASP A 169 -2.31 9.09 -3.02
CA ASP A 169 -1.78 7.84 -2.50
C ASP A 169 -1.22 8.11 -1.10
N CYS A 170 -2.00 7.76 -0.07
CA CYS A 170 -1.69 8.04 1.32
C CYS A 170 -2.02 6.84 2.24
N PRO A 171 -1.23 5.76 2.21
CA PRO A 171 -1.49 4.62 3.06
C PRO A 171 -1.43 4.96 4.55
N ILE A 172 -2.38 4.43 5.32
CA ILE A 172 -2.35 4.49 6.78
C ILE A 172 -1.36 3.42 7.25
N LEU A 173 -0.48 3.77 8.20
CA LEU A 173 0.56 2.90 8.75
C LEU A 173 0.29 2.46 10.19
N VAL A 174 -0.33 3.33 11.00
CA VAL A 174 -0.64 3.07 12.42
C VAL A 174 -2.00 3.65 12.76
N LEU A 175 -2.83 2.88 13.47
CA LEU A 175 -4.07 3.35 14.10
C LEU A 175 -3.86 3.44 15.61
N GLY A 176 -4.34 4.52 16.21
CA GLY A 176 -4.14 4.83 17.61
C GLY A 176 -2.83 5.59 17.88
N PRO A 177 -2.44 5.69 19.17
CA PRO A 177 -1.27 6.46 19.56
C PRO A 177 0.04 5.87 19.03
N LEU A 178 0.91 6.70 18.43
CA LEU A 178 2.20 6.26 17.88
C LEU A 178 3.19 5.75 18.95
N SER A 179 2.99 6.15 20.21
CA SER A 179 3.91 5.92 21.34
C SER A 179 3.63 4.68 22.18
N GLN A 180 2.62 3.87 21.84
CA GLN A 180 2.28 2.68 22.65
C GLN A 180 3.10 1.45 22.20
N PRO A 181 3.84 0.78 23.12
CA PRO A 181 4.45 -0.51 22.84
C PRO A 181 3.36 -1.52 22.47
N LYS A 182 3.57 -2.29 21.39
CA LYS A 182 2.67 -3.38 20.96
C LYS A 182 2.58 -4.46 22.06
N THR A 183 1.66 -4.35 23.02
CA THR A 183 1.45 -5.37 24.06
C THR A 183 0.19 -6.22 23.88
N SER A 184 -0.61 -5.96 22.86
CA SER A 184 -1.61 -6.91 22.37
C SER A 184 -2.01 -6.53 20.96
N ASN A 185 -1.83 -7.45 20.01
CA ASN A 185 -2.34 -7.26 18.66
C ASN A 185 -3.86 -7.10 18.75
N PRO A 186 -4.48 -5.99 18.28
CA PRO A 186 -5.84 -6.10 17.78
C PRO A 186 -5.82 -7.13 16.63
N PRO A 187 -6.88 -7.94 16.43
CA PRO A 187 -6.85 -9.01 15.45
C PRO A 187 -6.52 -8.57 14.00
N ASN A 188 -6.73 -7.30 13.64
CA ASN A 188 -6.78 -6.89 12.24
C ASN A 188 -6.16 -5.52 11.89
N TYR A 189 -5.18 -4.99 12.61
CA TYR A 189 -4.41 -3.88 12.04
C TYR A 189 -3.05 -3.61 12.70
N ILE A 190 -1.99 -4.04 12.02
CA ILE A 190 -0.60 -3.66 12.26
C ILE A 190 0.06 -3.78 10.89
N ILE A 191 0.84 -2.80 10.41
CA ILE A 191 1.87 -3.14 9.41
C ILE A 191 2.76 -4.18 10.09
N PRO A 192 2.68 -5.48 9.73
CA PRO A 192 3.31 -6.56 10.50
C PRO A 192 4.83 -6.43 10.57
N GLN A 193 5.42 -5.51 9.80
CA GLN A 193 6.85 -5.40 9.61
C GLN A 193 7.50 -4.14 10.17
N SER A 194 6.80 -3.22 10.82
CA SER A 194 7.52 -2.12 11.48
C SER A 194 8.12 -2.61 12.80
N PRO A 195 9.45 -2.76 12.90
CA PRO A 195 10.09 -3.18 14.14
C PRO A 195 10.10 -2.04 15.17
N PHE A 196 10.03 -0.79 14.72
CA PHE A 196 10.22 0.40 15.55
C PHE A 196 9.38 1.58 15.04
N THR A 197 8.78 2.31 15.98
CA THR A 197 8.23 3.64 15.78
C THR A 197 9.02 4.64 16.62
N ASP A 198 9.23 5.85 16.10
CA ASP A 198 9.82 6.96 16.84
C ASP A 198 8.77 8.07 16.95
N PRO A 199 8.12 8.24 18.11
CA PRO A 199 7.11 9.27 18.30
C PRO A 199 7.70 10.69 18.40
N PHE A 200 8.99 10.83 18.69
CA PHE A 200 9.65 12.14 18.79
C PHE A 200 9.84 12.77 17.41
N VAL A 201 10.34 11.98 16.46
CA VAL A 201 10.48 12.42 15.06
C VAL A 201 9.29 12.07 14.17
N ARG A 202 8.26 11.40 14.74
CA ARG A 202 7.08 10.88 14.02
C ARG A 202 7.48 10.02 12.82
N ALA A 203 8.25 8.98 13.09
CA ALA A 203 8.71 8.05 12.07
C ALA A 203 8.25 6.61 12.32
N VAL A 204 8.05 5.87 11.24
CA VAL A 204 7.79 4.43 11.21
C VAL A 204 8.87 3.77 10.37
N PHE A 205 9.59 2.78 10.90
CA PHE A 205 10.58 2.05 10.11
C PHE A 205 9.88 0.92 9.35
N LEU A 206 10.02 0.89 8.03
CA LEU A 206 9.39 -0.08 7.14
C LEU A 206 10.44 -0.84 6.32
N PRO A 207 10.19 -2.10 5.93
CA PRO A 207 11.06 -2.77 4.98
C PRO A 207 11.05 -2.09 3.63
N VAL A 208 12.22 -2.08 2.99
CA VAL A 208 12.42 -1.49 1.67
C VAL A 208 13.05 -2.51 0.75
N TRP A 209 12.68 -2.46 -0.52
CA TRP A 209 13.23 -3.32 -1.56
C TRP A 209 14.06 -2.49 -2.54
N LEU A 210 15.27 -2.97 -2.84
CA LEU A 210 16.03 -2.46 -3.97
C LEU A 210 15.41 -2.99 -5.26
N VAL A 211 15.15 -2.10 -6.20
CA VAL A 211 14.58 -2.42 -7.52
C VAL A 211 15.39 -1.79 -8.64
N TYR A 212 15.42 -2.46 -9.79
CA TYR A 212 15.89 -1.85 -11.02
C TYR A 212 14.81 -0.94 -11.57
N CYS A 213 15.26 0.28 -11.87
CA CYS A 213 14.41 1.37 -12.26
C CYS A 213 15.04 2.11 -13.43
N GLN A 214 14.39 2.10 -14.59
CA GLN A 214 14.91 2.76 -15.77
C GLN A 214 14.32 4.17 -15.88
N ASN A 215 15.18 5.19 -15.95
CA ASN A 215 14.74 6.54 -16.23
C ASN A 215 14.16 6.60 -17.66
N PRO A 216 12.90 7.01 -17.85
CA PRO A 216 12.25 6.95 -19.16
C PRO A 216 12.87 7.91 -20.18
N VAL A 217 13.51 8.98 -19.72
CA VAL A 217 14.14 10.01 -20.55
C VAL A 217 15.58 9.63 -20.89
N THR A 218 16.42 9.37 -19.87
CA THR A 218 17.85 9.11 -20.08
C THR A 218 18.15 7.66 -20.43
N LYS A 219 17.17 6.76 -20.29
CA LYS A 219 17.30 5.30 -20.43
C LYS A 219 18.31 4.64 -19.48
N ARG A 220 18.89 5.41 -18.55
CA ARG A 220 19.79 4.90 -17.52
C ARG A 220 19.02 4.01 -16.55
N VAL A 221 19.58 2.86 -16.25
CA VAL A 221 19.10 2.01 -15.16
C VAL A 221 19.76 2.43 -13.87
N GLU A 222 18.94 2.64 -12.86
CA GLU A 222 19.32 2.98 -11.49
C GLU A 222 18.75 1.93 -10.54
N GLU A 223 19.42 1.73 -9.42
CA GLU A 223 18.87 0.99 -8.29
C GLU A 223 18.16 1.99 -7.38
N ARG A 224 16.92 1.70 -7.02
CA ARG A 224 16.10 2.57 -6.14
C ARG A 224 15.47 1.76 -5.03
N PHE A 225 15.15 2.44 -3.93
CA PHE A 225 14.31 1.85 -2.89
C PHE A 225 12.84 2.01 -3.25
N THR A 226 12.06 0.99 -2.91
CA THR A 226 10.60 1.03 -2.94
C THR A 226 10.06 0.55 -1.61
N LEU A 227 9.00 1.19 -1.17
CA LEU A 227 8.18 0.77 -0.05
C LEU A 227 6.97 0.05 -0.61
N ILE A 228 6.57 -1.08 -0.01
CA ILE A 228 5.32 -1.76 -0.33
C ILE A 228 4.47 -1.74 0.93
N THR A 229 3.41 -0.94 0.93
CA THR A 229 2.65 -0.65 2.16
C THR A 229 1.30 -1.35 2.19
N ASP A 230 0.74 -1.66 1.02
CA ASP A 230 -0.56 -2.29 0.91
C ASP A 230 -0.56 -3.31 -0.24
N ALA A 231 -1.38 -4.34 -0.09
CA ALA A 231 -1.64 -5.33 -1.12
C ALA A 231 -3.12 -5.69 -1.14
N ALA A 232 -3.66 -5.91 -2.34
CA ALA A 232 -5.05 -6.30 -2.55
C ALA A 232 -5.36 -7.72 -2.08
N ASP A 233 -4.39 -8.63 -2.24
CA ASP A 233 -4.55 -10.05 -1.93
C ASP A 233 -4.10 -10.33 -0.48
N PRO A 234 -4.91 -11.03 0.34
CA PRO A 234 -4.55 -11.35 1.72
C PRO A 234 -3.26 -12.17 1.86
N GLY A 235 -3.03 -13.13 0.96
CA GLY A 235 -1.82 -13.95 0.96
C GLY A 235 -0.57 -13.13 0.66
N LEU A 236 -0.65 -12.27 -0.36
CA LEU A 236 0.40 -11.34 -0.73
C LEU A 236 0.68 -10.34 0.38
N ALA A 237 -0.37 -9.74 0.95
CA ALA A 237 -0.27 -8.81 2.07
C ALA A 237 0.45 -9.46 3.26
N SER A 238 0.11 -10.71 3.58
CA SER A 238 0.76 -11.46 4.65
C SER A 238 2.25 -11.68 4.39
N VAL A 239 2.64 -12.12 3.19
CA VAL A 239 4.05 -12.41 2.88
C VAL A 239 4.89 -11.14 2.75
N LEU A 240 4.34 -10.10 2.11
CA LEU A 240 4.98 -8.79 2.02
C LEU A 240 4.91 -8.02 3.33
N GLY A 241 4.12 -8.48 4.31
CA GLY A 241 3.80 -7.77 5.54
C GLY A 241 3.36 -6.33 5.28
N ALA A 242 2.49 -6.21 4.28
CA ALA A 242 1.77 -5.02 3.90
C ALA A 242 0.35 -5.06 4.48
N ASN A 243 -0.35 -3.93 4.47
CA ASN A 243 -1.77 -3.88 4.81
C ASN A 243 -2.62 -4.58 3.74
N LEU A 244 -3.71 -5.23 4.15
CA LEU A 244 -4.72 -5.68 3.20
C LEU A 244 -5.57 -4.47 2.75
N ALA A 245 -5.55 -4.16 1.45
CA ALA A 245 -6.28 -3.08 0.80
C ALA A 245 -7.09 -3.57 -0.41
N PRO A 246 -8.28 -4.14 -0.18
CA PRO A 246 -9.10 -4.71 -1.26
C PRO A 246 -9.46 -3.70 -2.34
N GLY A 247 -9.58 -2.41 -1.99
CA GLY A 247 -9.89 -1.33 -2.94
C GLY A 247 -8.88 -1.19 -4.09
N LEU A 248 -7.64 -1.68 -3.95
CA LEU A 248 -6.64 -1.65 -5.02
C LEU A 248 -7.03 -2.54 -6.23
N LEU A 249 -7.92 -3.54 -6.05
CA LEU A 249 -8.42 -4.38 -7.16
C LEU A 249 -9.30 -3.61 -8.14
N ASN A 250 -9.81 -2.45 -7.73
CA ASN A 250 -10.68 -1.61 -8.53
C ASN A 250 -9.92 -0.62 -9.41
N VAL A 251 -8.58 -0.61 -9.37
CA VAL A 251 -7.77 0.19 -10.29
C VAL A 251 -7.69 -0.55 -11.64
N PRO A 252 -8.01 0.10 -12.78
CA PRO A 252 -7.87 -0.49 -14.10
C PRO A 252 -6.44 -0.93 -14.42
N ASP A 253 -6.29 -1.98 -15.22
CA ASP A 253 -4.98 -2.60 -15.47
C ASP A 253 -4.07 -1.64 -16.27
N GLU A 254 -4.64 -0.87 -17.18
CA GLU A 254 -3.97 0.17 -17.97
C GLU A 254 -3.38 1.31 -17.12
N ASP A 255 -3.92 1.52 -15.91
CA ASP A 255 -3.51 2.57 -14.99
C ASP A 255 -2.61 2.07 -13.85
N THR A 256 -2.21 0.80 -13.95
CA THR A 256 -1.17 0.22 -13.10
C THR A 256 0.18 0.19 -13.81
N SER A 257 1.24 0.10 -13.03
CA SER A 257 2.59 -0.23 -13.53
C SER A 257 2.94 -1.65 -13.10
N ASP A 258 3.76 -2.37 -13.85
CA ASP A 258 4.23 -3.69 -13.45
C ASP A 258 5.43 -3.63 -12.49
N PHE A 259 5.35 -4.46 -11.46
CA PHE A 259 6.42 -4.81 -10.52
C PHE A 259 6.85 -6.25 -10.81
N TYR A 260 7.89 -6.44 -11.61
CA TYR A 260 8.34 -7.76 -12.02
C TYR A 260 9.24 -8.41 -10.97
N VAL A 261 8.90 -9.65 -10.60
CA VAL A 261 9.68 -10.48 -9.68
C VAL A 261 10.01 -11.80 -10.36
N MET A 262 11.30 -12.10 -10.43
CA MET A 262 11.79 -13.37 -10.96
C MET A 262 11.75 -14.44 -9.89
N ARG A 263 11.16 -15.60 -10.21
CA ARG A 263 11.21 -16.82 -9.39
C ARG A 263 12.59 -17.47 -9.49
N GLU A 264 12.98 -18.17 -8.44
CA GLU A 264 14.19 -18.99 -8.42
C GLU A 264 14.13 -20.16 -9.42
N PRO A 265 15.27 -20.56 -10.02
CA PRO A 265 16.62 -20.03 -9.80
C PRO A 265 16.90 -18.74 -10.59
N LYS A 266 17.54 -17.74 -9.95
CA LYS A 266 17.98 -16.49 -10.58
C LYS A 266 19.38 -16.05 -10.09
N PRO A 267 20.06 -15.10 -10.77
CA PRO A 267 21.30 -14.54 -10.24
C PRO A 267 21.04 -13.87 -8.89
N VAL A 268 21.99 -13.96 -7.94
CA VAL A 268 21.87 -13.29 -6.63
C VAL A 268 21.69 -11.76 -6.77
N ALA A 269 22.27 -11.17 -7.83
CA ALA A 269 22.12 -9.75 -8.14
C ALA A 269 20.79 -9.39 -8.81
N GLN A 270 19.89 -10.34 -9.08
CA GLN A 270 18.62 -10.07 -9.74
C GLN A 270 17.63 -9.42 -8.76
N LEU A 271 17.52 -8.09 -8.87
CA LEU A 271 16.50 -7.29 -8.21
C LEU A 271 15.15 -7.38 -8.95
N PRO A 272 14.02 -7.07 -8.28
CA PRO A 272 12.77 -6.75 -8.96
C PRO A 272 12.94 -5.58 -9.94
N ILE A 273 12.06 -5.48 -10.93
CA ILE A 273 12.14 -4.47 -11.99
C ILE A 273 10.81 -3.72 -12.04
N LEU A 274 10.87 -2.38 -12.04
CA LEU A 274 9.70 -1.54 -12.29
C LEU A 274 9.58 -1.24 -13.78
N SER A 275 8.40 -1.47 -14.35
CA SER A 275 8.07 -1.07 -15.73
C SER A 275 8.15 0.45 -15.92
N ASP A 276 7.62 1.21 -14.96
CA ASP A 276 7.63 2.65 -14.97
C ASP A 276 8.20 3.20 -13.68
N CYS A 277 9.09 4.18 -13.83
CA CYS A 277 9.75 4.85 -12.73
C CYS A 277 9.47 6.35 -12.69
N PRO A 278 9.28 6.95 -11.51
CA PRO A 278 9.15 8.39 -11.42
C PRO A 278 10.49 9.05 -11.77
N THR A 279 10.49 10.16 -12.51
CA THR A 279 11.74 10.88 -12.84
C THR A 279 12.28 11.71 -11.68
N GLY A 280 11.41 12.04 -10.71
CA GLY A 280 11.73 12.80 -9.51
C GLY A 280 10.47 13.08 -8.69
N PRO A 281 10.61 13.59 -7.46
CA PRO A 281 9.48 13.95 -6.62
C PRO A 281 8.81 15.25 -7.09
N GLY A 282 7.62 15.53 -6.54
CA GLY A 282 6.92 16.78 -6.79
C GLY A 282 6.39 16.91 -8.22
N PRO A 283 6.25 18.15 -8.74
CA PRO A 283 5.78 18.40 -10.11
C PRO A 283 6.83 18.04 -11.17
N SER A 284 8.04 17.60 -10.76
CA SER A 284 9.14 17.25 -11.66
C SER A 284 9.05 15.82 -12.20
N ASN A 285 8.01 15.06 -11.83
CA ASN A 285 7.75 13.77 -12.46
C ASN A 285 7.22 13.96 -13.89
N PHE A 286 8.06 13.64 -14.87
CA PHE A 286 7.72 13.64 -16.29
C PHE A 286 7.39 12.22 -16.80
N ASN A 287 7.48 11.19 -15.94
CA ASN A 287 6.96 9.88 -16.29
C ASN A 287 5.47 9.79 -16.00
N PHE A 288 4.63 10.14 -16.97
CA PHE A 288 3.18 9.98 -16.85
C PHE A 288 2.71 8.52 -16.97
N GLY A 289 3.60 7.60 -17.34
CA GLY A 289 3.36 6.15 -17.28
C GLY A 289 3.42 5.59 -15.87
N TYR A 290 4.13 6.26 -14.94
CA TYR A 290 4.26 5.83 -13.55
C TYR A 290 2.91 5.76 -12.84
N SER A 291 2.73 4.70 -12.06
CA SER A 291 1.66 4.52 -11.09
C SER A 291 2.23 3.88 -9.82
N PRO A 292 1.89 4.39 -8.61
CA PRO A 292 2.24 3.73 -7.37
C PRO A 292 1.41 2.45 -7.14
N VAL A 293 0.27 2.31 -7.84
CA VAL A 293 -0.50 1.06 -7.84
C VAL A 293 0.10 0.16 -8.90
N MET A 294 0.68 -0.96 -8.45
CA MET A 294 1.43 -1.85 -9.32
C MET A 294 0.82 -3.25 -9.39
N ARG A 295 0.91 -3.87 -10.57
CA ARG A 295 0.66 -5.31 -10.74
C ARG A 295 1.88 -6.06 -10.25
N TYR A 296 1.68 -6.98 -9.32
CA TYR A 296 2.76 -7.83 -8.84
C TYR A 296 2.91 -9.02 -9.78
N VAL A 297 3.90 -8.95 -10.67
CA VAL A 297 4.07 -9.90 -11.76
C VAL A 297 5.19 -10.88 -11.46
N ILE A 298 4.84 -12.15 -11.28
CA ILE A 298 5.78 -13.24 -11.03
C ILE A 298 6.16 -13.90 -12.35
N LEU A 299 7.46 -13.97 -12.61
CA LEU A 299 8.02 -14.50 -13.84
C LEU A 299 8.91 -15.72 -13.58
N GLY A 300 8.69 -16.77 -14.37
CA GLY A 300 9.57 -17.93 -14.50
C GLY A 300 10.62 -17.70 -15.58
N ARG A 301 11.75 -18.39 -15.47
CA ARG A 301 12.91 -18.20 -16.37
C ARG A 301 13.13 -19.44 -17.22
N ASN A 302 13.22 -19.25 -18.52
CA ASN A 302 13.64 -20.24 -19.51
C ASN A 302 14.92 -19.79 -20.23
N ILE A 303 15.76 -19.08 -19.50
CA ILE A 303 17.06 -18.57 -19.91
C ILE A 303 18.11 -18.99 -18.88
N PRO A 304 19.42 -18.90 -19.22
CA PRO A 304 20.47 -19.21 -18.25
C PRO A 304 20.26 -18.51 -16.90
N PRO A 305 20.45 -19.22 -15.77
CA PRO A 305 20.33 -18.63 -14.43
C PRO A 305 21.35 -17.52 -14.14
N SER A 306 22.37 -17.34 -14.99
CA SER A 306 23.36 -16.26 -14.89
C SER A 306 22.92 -14.96 -15.60
N THR A 307 21.89 -14.99 -16.45
CA THR A 307 21.45 -13.82 -17.20
C THR A 307 20.82 -12.77 -16.29
N LEU A 308 21.40 -11.58 -16.20
CA LEU A 308 20.84 -10.49 -15.40
C LEU A 308 19.89 -9.64 -16.24
N ILE A 309 18.64 -9.48 -15.77
CA ILE A 309 17.62 -8.68 -16.43
C ILE A 309 17.44 -7.38 -15.64
N LYS A 310 17.59 -6.23 -16.29
CA LYS A 310 17.59 -4.92 -15.62
C LYS A 310 16.57 -3.92 -16.15
N THR A 311 15.98 -4.18 -17.31
CA THR A 311 15.10 -3.22 -17.99
C THR A 311 13.76 -3.87 -18.33
N PRO A 312 12.68 -3.07 -18.34
CA PRO A 312 11.36 -3.52 -18.82
C PRO A 312 11.42 -4.02 -20.27
N ASP A 313 12.10 -3.30 -21.17
CA ASP A 313 12.24 -3.70 -22.58
C ASP A 313 12.82 -5.11 -22.74
N LEU A 314 13.75 -5.51 -21.85
CA LEU A 314 14.31 -6.86 -21.88
C LEU A 314 13.34 -7.89 -21.29
N VAL A 315 12.54 -7.51 -20.29
CA VAL A 315 11.44 -8.36 -19.79
C VAL A 315 10.46 -8.65 -20.92
N ASP A 316 10.00 -7.61 -21.63
CA ASP A 316 9.04 -7.73 -22.73
C ASP A 316 9.60 -8.58 -23.88
N HIS A 317 10.86 -8.32 -24.27
CA HIS A 317 11.53 -9.12 -25.30
C HIS A 317 11.62 -10.60 -24.91
N LEU A 318 11.96 -10.90 -23.65
CA LEU A 318 12.07 -12.27 -23.18
C LEU A 318 10.72 -12.95 -23.00
N LEU A 319 9.67 -12.23 -22.61
CA LEU A 319 8.30 -12.76 -22.62
C LEU A 319 7.87 -13.11 -24.04
N PHE A 320 8.13 -12.22 -25.00
CA PHE A 320 7.79 -12.43 -26.41
C PHE A 320 8.54 -13.62 -27.04
N THR A 321 9.82 -13.78 -26.70
CA THR A 321 10.67 -14.86 -27.24
C THR A 321 10.57 -16.18 -26.45
N GLY A 322 9.77 -16.23 -25.38
CA GLY A 322 9.62 -17.41 -24.52
C GLY A 322 10.80 -17.67 -23.58
N GLY A 323 11.70 -16.69 -23.40
CA GLY A 323 12.77 -16.72 -22.41
C GLY A 323 12.29 -16.43 -20.98
N LEU A 324 11.14 -15.78 -20.83
CA LEU A 324 10.40 -15.66 -19.58
C LEU A 324 8.99 -16.23 -19.75
N ILE A 325 8.42 -16.73 -18.67
CA ILE A 325 7.06 -17.27 -18.62
C ILE A 325 6.30 -16.54 -17.53
N LEU A 326 5.12 -16.03 -17.84
CA LEU A 326 4.24 -15.44 -16.86
C LEU A 326 3.68 -16.54 -15.93
N LEU A 327 3.89 -16.39 -14.63
CA LEU A 327 3.36 -17.32 -13.62
C LEU A 327 2.17 -16.75 -12.86
N LYS A 328 2.15 -15.43 -12.62
CA LYS A 328 1.09 -14.70 -11.91
C LYS A 328 1.15 -13.19 -12.19
N ASP A 329 0.02 -12.51 -12.38
CA ASP A 329 -0.07 -11.04 -12.63
C ASP A 329 -1.36 -10.38 -12.11
N ASP A 330 -2.24 -11.14 -11.46
CA ASP A 330 -3.56 -10.67 -11.04
C ASP A 330 -3.53 -9.85 -9.74
N GLN A 331 -2.40 -9.85 -9.03
CA GLN A 331 -2.29 -9.17 -7.74
C GLN A 331 -1.95 -7.70 -7.90
N ARG A 332 -2.44 -6.88 -6.97
CA ARG A 332 -2.16 -5.44 -6.90
C ARG A 332 -1.47 -5.11 -5.59
N ILE A 333 -0.47 -4.25 -5.68
CA ILE A 333 0.22 -3.66 -4.53
C ILE A 333 0.20 -2.15 -4.65
N ASN A 334 0.29 -1.48 -3.51
CA ASN A 334 0.70 -0.10 -3.45
C ASN A 334 2.20 -0.06 -3.16
N ALA A 335 2.98 0.34 -4.16
CA ALA A 335 4.42 0.40 -4.11
C ALA A 335 4.91 1.76 -4.60
N SER A 336 5.47 2.53 -3.69
CA SER A 336 6.02 3.85 -4.01
C SER A 336 7.55 3.77 -4.10
N ALA A 337 8.06 4.12 -5.27
CA ALA A 337 9.49 4.23 -5.53
C ALA A 337 10.00 5.58 -5.03
N GLU A 338 10.65 5.60 -3.87
CA GLU A 338 11.20 6.83 -3.31
C GLU A 338 12.61 7.07 -3.84
N SER A 339 12.87 8.29 -4.32
CA SER A 339 14.18 8.67 -4.86
C SER A 339 15.25 8.88 -3.78
N ALA A 340 14.88 8.91 -2.49
CA ALA A 340 15.80 8.83 -1.35
C ALA A 340 14.96 8.76 -0.06
N LEU A 341 15.12 7.66 0.69
CA LEU A 341 15.08 7.72 2.16
C LEU A 341 16.27 8.55 2.65
#